data_AF-A0AB74CX92-F1
#
_entry.id   AF-A0AB74CX92-F1
#
_cell.length_a   1.000
_cell.length_b   1.000
_cell.length_c   1.000
_cell.angle_alpha   90.00
_cell.angle_beta   90.00
_cell.angle_gamma   90.00
#
_symmetry.space_group_name_H-M   'P 1'
#
loop_
_entity.id
_entity.type
_entity.pdbx_description
1 polymer ?
#
loop_
_entity_poly.entity_id
_entity_poly.type
_entity_poly.pdbx_seq_one_letter_code
_entity_poly.pdbx_strand_id
1 'polypeptide(L)' 'MPTYQYRCEKCGKTFESVEHLADHQTAHPRCPDCGSEQIQHVPTTFVPKTSRKS' A
#
# COMPACT_ATOMS: atom_id res chain seq x y z
N MET A 1 13.74 0.10 -1.88
CA MET A 1 12.76 0.28 -0.81
C MET A 1 11.41 -0.17 -1.37
N PRO A 2 10.64 -1.02 -0.65
CA PRO A 2 9.35 -1.48 -1.15
C PRO A 2 8.34 -0.32 -1.21
N THR A 3 7.57 -0.26 -2.29
CA THR A 3 6.46 0.69 -2.44
C THR A 3 5.18 -0.02 -2.04
N TYR A 4 4.42 0.59 -1.14
CA TYR A 4 3.13 0.09 -0.68
C TYR A 4 2.03 0.97 -1.24
N GLN A 5 0.96 0.32 -1.69
CA GLN A 5 -0.18 1.01 -2.26
C GLN A 5 -1.29 1.12 -1.23
N TYR A 6 -1.84 2.31 -1.11
CA TYR A 6 -2.84 2.66 -0.11
C TYR A 6 -4.04 3.31 -0.79
N ARG A 7 -5.23 3.09 -0.24
CA ARG A 7 -6.46 3.71 -0.70
C ARG A 7 -7.17 4.38 0.45
N CYS A 8 -7.48 5.65 0.30
CA CYS A 8 -8.30 6.36 1.27
C CYS A 8 -9.78 5.98 1.08
N GLU A 9 -10.47 5.61 2.16
CA GLU A 9 -11.89 5.29 2.10
C GLU A 9 -12.77 6.54 1.96
N LYS A 10 -12.35 7.69 2.50
CA LYS A 10 -13.16 8.92 2.42
C LYS A 10 -13.21 9.53 1.03
N CYS A 11 -12.06 9.67 0.38
CA CYS A 11 -11.99 10.31 -0.94
C CYS A 11 -11.86 9.29 -2.09
N GLY A 12 -11.65 8.01 -1.77
CA GLY A 12 -11.48 6.94 -2.75
C GLY A 12 -10.15 6.95 -3.50
N LYS A 13 -9.27 7.92 -3.23
CA LYS A 13 -7.99 8.07 -3.92
C LYS A 13 -6.98 7.02 -3.49
N THR A 14 -6.24 6.53 -4.47
CA THR A 14 -5.15 5.57 -4.29
C THR A 14 -3.81 6.30 -4.42
N PHE A 15 -2.88 6.03 -3.51
CA PHE A 15 -1.54 6.60 -3.52
C PHE A 15 -0.50 5.55 -3.13
N GLU A 16 0.76 5.80 -3.48
CA GLU A 16 1.87 4.91 -3.21
C GLU A 16 2.78 5.55 -2.15
N SER A 17 3.14 4.80 -1.11
CA SER A 17 4.09 5.22 -0.08
C SER A 17 5.32 4.32 -0.15
N VAL A 18 6.50 4.92 -0.26
CA VAL A 18 7.78 4.20 -0.28
C VAL A 18 8.25 4.07 1.16
N GLU A 19 8.09 2.88 1.75
CA GLU A 19 8.38 2.69 3.17
C GLU A 19 9.31 1.50 3.38
N HIS A 20 10.14 1.58 4.41
CA HIS A 20 10.90 0.43 4.84
C HIS A 20 9.97 -0.59 5.49
N LEU A 21 10.21 -1.87 5.25
CA LEU A 21 9.43 -2.95 5.87
C LEU A 21 9.42 -2.85 7.42
N ALA A 22 10.49 -2.29 8.01
CA ALA A 22 10.58 -2.03 9.44
C ALA A 22 9.59 -0.98 9.94
N ASP A 23 9.31 0.05 9.12
CA ASP A 23 8.39 1.14 9.45
C ASP A 23 6.96 0.87 9.00
N HIS A 24 6.74 -0.10 8.11
CA HIS A 24 5.43 -0.42 7.53
C HIS A 24 4.36 -0.79 8.57
N GLN A 25 4.75 -1.42 9.69
CA GLN A 25 3.80 -1.78 10.76
C GLN A 25 3.36 -0.56 11.59
N THR A 26 4.17 0.49 11.62
CA THR A 26 3.93 1.71 12.42
C THR A 26 3.45 2.87 11.58
N ALA A 27 3.71 2.85 10.28
CA ALA A 27 3.33 3.91 9.38
C ALA A 27 1.82 3.92 9.18
N HIS A 28 1.19 4.93 9.75
CA HIS A 28 -0.19 5.30 9.48
C HIS A 28 -0.14 6.48 8.51
N PRO A 29 0.00 6.25 7.19
CA PRO A 29 0.00 7.34 6.24
C PRO A 29 -1.33 8.09 6.37
N ARG A 30 -1.29 9.41 6.22
CA ARG A 30 -2.49 10.25 6.12
C ARG A 30 -2.74 10.56 4.66
N CYS A 31 -4.01 10.69 4.28
CA CYS A 31 -4.33 10.99 2.89
C CYS A 31 -3.88 12.43 2.58
N PRO A 32 -3.01 12.66 1.58
CA PRO A 32 -2.50 14.00 1.27
C PRO A 32 -3.59 14.94 0.74
N ASP A 33 -4.69 14.39 0.22
CA ASP A 33 -5.79 15.18 -0.36
C ASP A 33 -6.84 15.63 0.66
N CYS A 34 -7.19 14.78 1.61
CA CYS A 34 -8.31 15.03 2.53
C CYS A 34 -7.91 14.99 4.02
N GLY A 35 -6.64 14.69 4.32
CA GLY A 35 -6.13 14.59 5.70
C GLY A 35 -6.74 13.47 6.53
N SER A 36 -7.49 12.55 5.93
CA SER A 36 -8.14 11.46 6.66
C SER A 36 -7.15 10.36 7.02
N GLU A 37 -7.32 9.81 8.23
CA GLU A 37 -6.56 8.66 8.75
C GLU A 37 -7.20 7.31 8.35
N GLN A 38 -8.38 7.34 7.74
CA GLN A 38 -9.07 6.18 7.20
C GLN A 38 -8.46 5.79 5.85
N ILE A 39 -7.41 4.98 5.91
CA ILE A 39 -6.67 4.47 4.75
C ILE A 39 -6.54 2.96 4.87
N GLN A 40 -6.86 2.26 3.79
CA GLN A 40 -6.68 0.83 3.68
C GLN A 40 -5.50 0.48 2.79
N HIS A 41 -4.79 -0.60 3.10
CA HIS A 41 -3.80 -1.16 2.20
C HIS A 41 -4.49 -1.77 0.99
N VAL A 42 -4.01 -1.42 -0.20
CA VAL A 42 -4.38 -2.10 -1.42
C VAL A 42 -3.44 -3.28 -1.58
N PRO A 43 -3.90 -4.54 -1.42
CA PRO A 43 -3.06 -5.68 -1.70
C PRO A 43 -2.69 -5.64 -3.17
N THR A 44 -1.40 -5.47 -3.46
CA THR A 44 -0.89 -5.58 -4.82
C THR A 44 -1.00 -7.04 -5.26
N THR A 45 -1.65 -7.29 -6.40
CA THR A 45 -1.77 -8.64 -6.94
C THR A 45 -0.41 -9.10 -7.48
N PHE A 46 0.42 -9.68 -6.62
CA PHE A 46 1.64 -10.35 -7.04
C PHE A 46 1.29 -11.73 -7.61
N VAL A 47 1.51 -11.92 -8.92
CA VAL A 47 1.33 -13.22 -9.57
C VAL A 47 2.70 -13.92 -9.61
N PRO A 48 2.96 -14.92 -8.75
CA PRO A 48 4.21 -15.65 -8.79
C PRO A 48 4.33 -16.40 -10.11
N LYS A 49 5.30 -16.03 -10.94
CA LYS A 49 5.69 -16.80 -12.12
C LYS A 49 6.51 -18.00 -11.66
N THR A 50 5.86 -19.11 -11.38
CA THR A 50 6.56 -20.38 -11.15
C THR A 50 6.90 -21.00 -12.50
N SER A 51 8.18 -21.27 -12.74
CA SER A 51 8.57 -22.14 -13.83
C SER A 51 8.04 -23.54 -13.51
N ARG A 52 7.32 -24.14 -14.46
CA ARG A 52 6.74 -25.47 -14.35
C ARG A 52 7.83 -26.45 -13.91
N LYS A 53 7.71 -27.01 -12.71
CA LYS A 53 8.59 -28.09 -12.25
C LYS A 53 8.14 -29.36 -12.98
N SER A 54 8.89 -29.75 -14.01
CA SER A 54 8.77 -31.05 -14.66
C SER A 54 9.31 -32.15 -13.75
#